data_AF-A0AAU2FFM5-F1
#
_entry.id   AF-A0AAU2FFM5-F1
#
_cell.length_a   1.000
_cell.length_b   1.000
_cell.length_c   1.000
_cell.angle_alpha   90.00
_cell.angle_beta   90.00
_cell.angle_gamma   90.00
#
_symmetry.space_group_name_H-M   'P 1'
#
loop_
_entity.id
_entity.type
_entity.pdbx_description
1 polymer ?
#
loop_
_entity_poly.entity_id
_entity_poly.type
_entity_poly.pdbx_seq_one_letter_code
_entity_poly.pdbx_strand_id
1 'polypeptide(L)'
;MLVQRVALSTVRVDSWTVLGGDDDVPVEPIERYLAYLTDVDRSPNTVRAYAYDVKDYWTFLAHRGLDCREVRLEDLGEYVVWLQLPPSGREGEVAVRTGNALRPVSYLDTGRVP
;
A
#
# COMPACT_ATOMS: atom_id res chain seq x y z
N MET A 1 5.14 -2.14 -5.82
CA MET A 1 3.73 -1.96 -6.25
C MET A 1 3.56 -0.58 -6.85
N LEU A 2 2.72 -0.45 -7.88
CA LEU A 2 2.54 0.78 -8.66
C LEU A 2 1.07 1.16 -8.76
N VAL A 3 0.74 2.45 -8.60
CA VAL A 3 -0.59 2.98 -8.89
C VAL A 3 -0.62 3.45 -10.35
N GLN A 4 -1.56 2.92 -11.14
CA GLN A 4 -1.68 3.23 -12.55
C GLN A 4 -3.07 3.78 -12.88
N ARG A 5 -3.11 4.82 -13.72
CA ARG A 5 -4.36 5.33 -14.29
C ARG A 5 -4.81 4.43 -15.44
N VAL A 6 -6.09 4.07 -15.44
CA VAL A 6 -6.72 3.26 -16.49
C VAL A 6 -7.86 4.06 -17.11
N ALA A 7 -7.94 4.06 -18.45
CA ALA A 7 -9.05 4.65 -19.17
C ALA A 7 -9.90 3.52 -19.75
N LEU A 8 -11.20 3.48 -19.41
CA LEU A 8 -12.14 2.62 -20.12
C LEU A 8 -12.33 3.18 -21.54
N SER A 9 -12.13 2.35 -22.57
CA SER A 9 -12.23 2.82 -23.96
C SER A 9 -13.66 3.17 -24.36
N THR A 10 -14.66 2.65 -23.66
CA THR A 10 -16.09 2.79 -23.96
C THR A 10 -16.78 3.90 -23.19
N VAL A 11 -16.24 4.31 -22.05
CA VAL A 11 -16.76 5.40 -21.23
C VAL A 11 -15.55 6.20 -20.81
N ARG A 12 -15.50 7.51 -21.11
CA ARG A 12 -14.37 8.40 -20.80
C ARG A 12 -14.30 8.69 -19.29
N VAL A 13 -14.17 7.64 -18.49
CA VAL A 13 -13.98 7.64 -17.04
C VAL A 13 -12.56 7.20 -16.78
N ASP A 14 -11.78 8.12 -16.20
CA ASP A 14 -10.47 7.80 -15.67
C ASP A 14 -10.67 7.02 -14.36
N SER A 15 -10.16 5.80 -14.29
CA SER A 15 -10.09 4.97 -13.08
C SER A 15 -8.63 4.75 -12.66
N TRP A 16 -8.44 4.07 -11.54
CA TRP A 16 -7.14 3.77 -10.95
C TRP A 16 -7.06 2.29 -10.57
N THR A 17 -5.90 1.68 -10.78
CA THR A 17 -5.59 0.32 -10.35
C THR A 17 -4.24 0.28 -9.63
N VAL A 18 -3.99 -0.78 -8.88
CA VAL A 18 -2.71 -1.03 -8.21
C VAL A 18 -2.14 -2.34 -8.73
N LEU A 19 -0.94 -2.25 -9.30
CA LEU A 19 -0.20 -3.39 -9.84
C LEU A 19 0.70 -3.99 -8.77
N GLY A 20 0.70 -5.32 -8.70
CA GLY A 20 1.61 -6.13 -7.90
C GLY A 20 3.07 -5.90 -8.28
N GLY A 21 4.00 -6.21 -7.37
CA GLY A 21 5.43 -5.98 -7.61
C GLY A 21 6.12 -7.00 -8.52
N ASP A 22 5.57 -8.21 -8.63
CA ASP A 22 6.27 -9.35 -9.23
C ASP A 22 5.84 -9.64 -10.68
N ASP A 23 4.59 -9.29 -11.04
CA ASP A 23 3.95 -9.67 -12.30
C ASP A 23 3.27 -8.51 -13.03
N ASP A 24 3.31 -7.30 -12.46
CA ASP A 24 2.58 -6.11 -12.95
C ASP A 24 1.08 -6.38 -13.16
N VAL A 25 0.50 -7.35 -12.44
CA VAL A 25 -0.93 -7.69 -12.52
C VAL A 25 -1.71 -6.89 -11.47
N PRO A 26 -2.94 -6.43 -11.77
CA PRO A 26 -3.81 -5.82 -10.78
C PRO A 26 -4.03 -6.72 -9.55
N VAL A 27 -3.87 -6.13 -8.36
CA VAL A 27 -4.12 -6.82 -7.10
C VAL A 27 -5.64 -6.95 -6.90
N GLU A 28 -6.17 -8.17 -7.07
CA GLU A 28 -7.61 -8.44 -7.16
C GLU A 28 -8.46 -7.84 -6.02
N PRO A 29 -8.08 -7.94 -4.73
CA PRO A 29 -8.86 -7.32 -3.66
C PRO A 29 -8.88 -5.79 -3.73
N ILE A 30 -7.78 -5.18 -4.19
CA ILE A 30 -7.69 -3.72 -4.39
C ILE A 30 -8.59 -3.31 -5.55
N GLU A 31 -8.52 -4.01 -6.68
CA GLU A 31 -9.33 -3.70 -7.86
C GLU A 31 -10.83 -3.74 -7.53
N ARG A 32 -11.28 -4.79 -6.84
CA ARG A 32 -12.68 -4.91 -6.40
C ARG A 32 -13.11 -3.74 -5.50
N TYR A 33 -12.22 -3.31 -4.60
CA TYR A 33 -12.50 -2.20 -3.70
C TYR A 33 -12.58 -0.86 -4.44
N LEU A 34 -11.65 -0.59 -5.36
CA LEU A 34 -11.67 0.65 -6.15
C LEU A 34 -12.88 0.70 -7.09
N ALA A 35 -13.25 -0.42 -7.72
CA ALA A 35 -14.48 -0.53 -8.50
C ALA A 35 -15.72 -0.23 -7.66
N TYR A 36 -15.80 -0.77 -6.43
CA TYR A 36 -16.87 -0.44 -5.49
C TYR A 36 -16.95 1.06 -5.17
N LEU A 37 -15.81 1.74 -4.97
CA LEU A 37 -15.81 3.18 -4.71
C LEU A 37 -16.36 3.96 -5.92
N THR A 38 -16.02 3.54 -7.14
CA THR A 38 -16.60 4.11 -8.37
C THR A 38 -18.10 3.86 -8.46
N ASP A 39 -18.55 2.63 -8.17
CA ASP A 39 -19.97 2.24 -8.25
C ASP A 39 -20.86 3.00 -7.25
N VAL A 40 -20.31 3.42 -6.12
CA VAL A 40 -21.02 4.26 -5.12
C VAL A 40 -20.78 5.77 -5.33
N ASP A 41 -20.45 6.18 -6.56
CA ASP A 41 -20.26 7.56 -7.00
C ASP A 41 -19.22 8.36 -6.17
N ARG A 42 -18.15 7.71 -5.70
CA ARG A 42 -17.01 8.46 -5.14
C ARG A 42 -16.31 9.24 -6.24
N SER A 43 -15.91 10.47 -5.92
CA SER A 43 -15.20 11.32 -6.88
C SER A 43 -13.92 10.64 -7.38
N PRO A 44 -13.49 10.89 -8.63
CA PRO A 44 -12.25 10.31 -9.16
C PRO A 44 -11.01 10.63 -8.31
N ASN A 45 -10.99 11.80 -7.65
CA ASN A 45 -9.91 12.16 -6.73
C ASN A 45 -9.95 11.32 -5.44
N THR A 46 -11.14 10.98 -4.96
CA THR A 46 -11.30 10.07 -3.82
C THR A 46 -10.81 8.67 -4.19
N VAL A 47 -11.24 8.12 -5.34
CA VAL A 47 -10.76 6.80 -5.82
C VAL A 47 -9.24 6.80 -5.96
N ARG A 48 -8.67 7.85 -6.53
CA ARG A 48 -7.21 8.03 -6.62
C ARG A 48 -6.54 8.00 -5.25
N ALA A 49 -7.04 8.77 -4.28
CA ALA A 49 -6.47 8.81 -2.94
C ALA A 49 -6.46 7.42 -2.29
N TYR A 50 -7.60 6.73 -2.36
CA TYR A 50 -7.72 5.36 -1.87
C TYR A 50 -6.79 4.38 -2.57
N ALA A 51 -6.54 4.52 -3.88
CA ALA A 51 -5.57 3.69 -4.59
C ALA A 51 -4.14 3.84 -4.03
N TYR A 52 -3.73 5.05 -3.62
CA TYR A 52 -2.45 5.24 -2.93
C TYR A 52 -2.47 4.71 -1.50
N ASP A 53 -3.58 4.91 -0.76
CA ASP A 53 -3.70 4.42 0.62
C ASP A 53 -3.58 2.89 0.68
N VAL A 54 -4.27 2.17 -0.22
CA VAL A 54 -4.17 0.71 -0.31
C VAL A 54 -2.85 0.25 -0.93
N LYS A 55 -2.21 1.01 -1.82
CA LYS A 55 -0.83 0.72 -2.26
C LYS A 55 0.11 0.67 -1.06
N ASP A 56 0.03 1.68 -0.19
CA ASP A 56 0.89 1.80 0.99
C ASP A 56 0.63 0.65 1.98
N TYR A 57 -0.64 0.30 2.23
CA TYR A 57 -0.99 -0.82 3.09
C TYR A 57 -0.47 -2.16 2.56
N TRP A 58 -0.70 -2.48 1.28
CA TRP A 58 -0.19 -3.73 0.70
C TRP A 58 1.34 -3.76 0.61
N THR A 59 1.99 -2.62 0.37
CA THR A 59 3.45 -2.51 0.42
C THR A 59 3.98 -2.83 1.83
N PHE A 60 3.34 -2.30 2.86
CA PHE A 60 3.67 -2.64 4.25
C PHE A 60 3.49 -4.14 4.55
N LEU A 61 2.36 -4.73 4.13
CA LEU A 61 2.11 -6.17 4.33
C LEU A 61 3.17 -7.03 3.63
N ALA A 62 3.56 -6.68 2.39
CA ALA A 62 4.62 -7.36 1.67
C ALA A 62 5.96 -7.28 2.39
N HIS A 63 6.34 -6.11 2.93
CA HIS A 63 7.55 -5.93 3.74
C HIS A 63 7.56 -6.78 5.02
N ARG A 64 6.38 -7.04 5.61
CA ARG A 64 6.24 -7.89 6.81
C ARG A 64 5.99 -9.36 6.49
N GLY A 65 5.78 -9.73 5.22
CA GLY A 65 5.42 -11.08 4.82
C GLY A 65 4.05 -11.54 5.34
N LEU A 66 3.09 -10.61 5.47
CA LEU A 66 1.76 -10.85 6.03
C LEU A 66 0.70 -11.04 4.93
N ASP A 67 -0.19 -12.03 5.12
CA ASP A 67 -1.47 -12.08 4.39
C ASP A 67 -2.42 -11.05 4.99
N CYS A 68 -3.11 -10.27 4.15
CA CYS A 68 -4.09 -9.27 4.60
C CYS A 68 -5.23 -9.85 5.45
N ARG A 69 -5.49 -11.16 5.35
CA ARG A 69 -6.49 -11.89 6.14
C ARG A 69 -6.01 -12.29 7.53
N GLU A 70 -4.70 -12.27 7.76
CA GLU A 70 -4.08 -12.64 9.04
C GLU A 70 -3.65 -11.44 9.90
N VAL A 71 -3.90 -10.21 9.42
CA VAL A 71 -3.48 -8.97 10.07
C VAL A 71 -4.16 -8.81 11.43
N ARG A 72 -3.35 -8.54 12.45
CA ARG A 72 -3.80 -8.28 13.83
C ARG A 72 -3.74 -6.78 14.16
N LEU A 73 -4.27 -6.42 15.33
CA LEU A 73 -4.26 -5.02 15.78
C LEU A 73 -2.84 -4.49 15.97
N GLU A 74 -1.92 -5.34 16.42
CA GLU A 74 -0.52 -4.98 16.62
C GLU A 74 0.14 -4.57 15.29
N ASP A 75 -0.12 -5.33 14.21
CA ASP A 75 0.36 -5.03 12.86
C ASP A 75 -0.18 -3.69 12.34
N LEU A 76 -1.44 -3.36 12.66
CA LEU A 76 -2.01 -2.05 12.31
C LEU A 76 -1.35 -0.91 13.08
N GLY A 77 -0.97 -1.14 14.34
CA GLY A 77 -0.19 -0.18 15.12
C GLY A 77 1.17 0.09 14.47
N GLU A 78 1.85 -0.97 14.04
CA GLU A 78 3.11 -0.86 13.30
C GLU A 78 2.93 -0.18 11.94
N TYR A 79 1.84 -0.46 11.21
CA TYR A 79 1.51 0.21 9.96
C TYR A 79 1.40 1.73 10.14
N VAL A 80 0.73 2.18 11.20
CA VAL A 80 0.60 3.62 11.49
C VAL A 80 1.96 4.25 11.80
N VAL A 81 2.86 3.54 12.49
CA VAL A 81 4.24 4.00 12.71
C VAL A 81 5.02 4.03 11.39
N TRP A 82 4.87 3.02 10.54
CA TRP A 82 5.50 2.93 9.22
C TRP A 82 5.05 4.07 8.28
N LEU A 83 3.79 4.50 8.35
CA LEU A 83 3.29 5.67 7.63
C LEU A 83 3.97 6.99 8.06
N GLN A 84 4.69 7.05 9.18
CA GLN A 84 5.45 8.24 9.55
C GLN A 84 6.77 8.37 8.79
N LEU A 85 7.19 7.31 8.08
CA LEU A 85 8.36 7.37 7.20
C LEU A 85 8.10 8.30 6.00
N PRO A 86 9.13 9.01 5.52
CA PRO A 86 9.03 9.72 4.24
C PRO A 86 8.76 8.71 3.10
N PRO A 87 8.15 9.12 1.99
CA PRO A 87 7.81 8.22 0.88
C PRO A 87 8.97 7.35 0.40
N SER A 88 10.19 7.88 0.30
CA SER A 88 11.39 7.11 -0.07
C SER A 88 11.71 5.97 0.91
N GLY A 89 11.45 6.19 2.21
CA GLY A 89 11.62 5.17 3.25
C GLY A 89 10.58 4.06 3.19
N ARG A 90 9.44 4.30 2.53
CA ARG A 90 8.38 3.29 2.30
C ARG A 90 8.65 2.42 1.06
N GLU A 91 9.37 2.95 0.08
CA GLU A 91 9.70 2.28 -1.18
C GLU A 91 10.94 1.36 -1.11
N GLY A 92 11.59 1.26 0.06
CA GLY A 92 12.74 0.38 0.28
C GLY A 92 14.09 1.02 -0.07
N GLU A 93 14.12 2.28 -0.49
CA GLU A 93 15.36 3.05 -0.62
C GLU A 93 15.82 3.55 0.75
N VAL A 94 16.78 2.84 1.34
CA VAL A 94 17.40 3.25 2.60
C VAL A 94 18.25 4.50 2.36
N ALA A 95 17.67 5.68 2.57
CA ALA A 95 18.44 6.89 2.80
C ALA A 95 19.08 6.81 4.20
N VAL A 96 20.28 6.22 4.27
CA VAL A 96 21.14 6.34 5.45
C VAL A 96 21.52 7.81 5.60
N ARG A 97 20.86 8.52 6.50
CA ARG A 97 21.31 9.85 6.94
C ARG A 97 22.08 9.70 8.25
N THR A 98 23.39 9.50 8.15
CA THR A 98 24.30 9.59 9.30
C THR A 98 24.30 11.04 9.81
N GLY A 99 23.74 11.26 11.00
CA GLY A 99 23.72 12.54 11.69
C GLY A 99 22.32 12.96 12.09
N ASN A 100 21.92 12.51 13.29
CA ASN A 100 20.64 12.75 13.98
C ASN A 100 19.41 11.99 13.43
N ALA A 101 19.56 10.68 13.20
CA ALA A 101 18.52 9.83 12.63
C ALA A 101 17.58 9.24 13.69
N LEU A 102 16.26 9.35 13.45
CA LEU A 102 15.32 8.32 13.90
C LEU A 102 15.84 6.99 13.34
N ARG A 103 16.38 6.14 14.21
CA ARG A 103 16.81 4.80 13.81
C ARG A 103 15.57 4.04 13.36
N PRO A 104 15.53 3.43 12.16
CA PRO A 104 14.63 2.31 11.96
C PRO A 104 15.12 1.24 12.94
N VAL A 105 14.37 1.06 14.04
CA VAL A 105 14.57 -0.10 14.89
C VAL A 105 14.31 -1.29 13.98
N SER A 106 15.33 -2.12 13.78
CA SER A 106 15.21 -3.41 13.13
C SER A 106 14.32 -4.27 14.02
N TYR A 107 13.00 -4.14 13.85
CA TYR A 107 11.98 -4.95 14.51
C TYR A 107 11.65 -6.17 13.62
N LEU A 108 12.67 -6.81 13.05
CA LEU A 108 12.52 -7.99 12.20
C LEU A 108 12.89 -9.29 12.91
N ASP A 109 12.94 -9.28 14.24
CA ASP A 109 12.93 -10.51 15.03
C ASP A 109 11.78 -10.47 16.03
N THR A 110 10.57 -10.71 15.52
CA THR A 110 9.50 -11.26 16.34
C THR A 110 9.27 -12.66 15.82
N GLY A 111 10.08 -13.59 16.32
CA GLY A 111 9.80 -15.02 16.24
C GLY A 111 8.32 -15.25 16.55
N ARG A 112 7.60 -15.74 15.55
CA ARG A 112 6.22 -16.21 15.68
C ARG A 112 6.28 -17.41 16.62
N VAL A 113 5.93 -17.19 17.90
CA VAL A 113 5.68 -18.28 18.85
C VAL A 113 4.48 -19.06 18.28
N PRO A 114 4.56 -20.40 18.18
CA PRO A 114 3.57 -21.23 17.47
C PRO A 114 2.16 -21.12 18.02
#